data_AF-A0A9D4FCX6-F1
#
_entry.id   AF-A0A9D4FCX6-F1
#
_cell.length_a   1.000
_cell.length_b   1.000
_cell.length_c   1.000
_cell.angle_alpha   90.00
_cell.angle_beta   90.00
_cell.angle_gamma   90.00
#
_symmetry.space_group_name_H-M   'P 1'
#
loop_
_entity.id
_entity.type
_entity.pdbx_description
1 polymer ?
#
loop_
_entity_poly.entity_id
_entity_poly.type
_entity_poly.pdbx_seq_one_letter_code
_entity_poly.pdbx_strand_id
1 'polypeptide(L)'
;VLKSSHKCGRIEHVRVGNQIGADVSRVDEISHVCPLQFVEMEPGDVLFFDCNLLHCSSANMSEARRWAFLCAYNRVDNNPTKEHHHPRYTPLEKVPNSAVLECQEFMNMDGKWFHSVEKEKETLASVSTETQN
;
A
#
# COMPACT_ATOMS: atom_id res chain seq x y z
N VAL A 1 13.06 -2.54 -7.33
CA VAL A 1 12.01 -2.10 -8.28
C VAL A 1 12.39 -2.50 -9.69
N LEU A 2 11.41 -2.73 -10.57
CA LEU A 2 11.67 -2.84 -12.02
C LEU A 2 11.51 -1.46 -12.65
N LYS A 3 12.61 -0.81 -13.02
CA LYS A 3 12.63 0.58 -13.47
C LYS A 3 11.74 0.75 -14.71
N SER A 4 10.94 1.82 -14.72
CA SER A 4 9.99 2.15 -15.80
C SER A 4 8.78 1.21 -15.96
N SER A 5 8.62 0.18 -15.14
CA SER A 5 7.50 -0.79 -15.26
C SER A 5 6.12 -0.18 -15.05
N HIS A 6 5.99 0.99 -14.41
CA HIS A 6 4.71 1.72 -14.32
C HIS A 6 4.11 2.06 -15.70
N LYS A 7 4.94 2.12 -16.75
CA LYS A 7 4.50 2.35 -18.14
C LYS A 7 3.84 1.12 -18.76
N CYS A 8 3.93 -0.05 -18.13
CA CYS A 8 3.28 -1.28 -18.60
C CYS A 8 1.77 -1.31 -18.31
N GLY A 9 1.25 -0.30 -17.60
CA GLY A 9 -0.17 -0.20 -17.24
C GLY A 9 -0.54 -1.08 -16.06
N ARG A 10 -1.85 -1.28 -15.86
CA ARG A 10 -2.39 -2.10 -14.77
C ARG A 10 -1.99 -3.55 -14.97
N ILE A 11 -1.48 -4.17 -13.90
CA ILE A 11 -1.21 -5.62 -13.84
C ILE A 11 -2.23 -6.24 -12.90
N GLU A 12 -2.73 -7.43 -13.25
CA GLU A 12 -3.68 -8.14 -12.40
C GLU A 12 -3.03 -8.55 -11.08
N HIS A 13 -3.83 -8.47 -10.03
CA HIS A 13 -3.44 -8.96 -8.72
C HIS A 13 -3.92 -10.40 -8.58
N VAL A 14 -3.02 -11.29 -8.21
CA VAL A 14 -3.28 -12.71 -8.02
C VAL A 14 -2.83 -13.11 -6.62
N ARG A 15 -3.41 -14.21 -6.11
CA ARG A 15 -2.98 -14.77 -4.83
C ARG A 15 -1.66 -15.50 -5.01
N VAL A 16 -0.63 -15.07 -4.28
CA VAL A 16 0.70 -15.69 -4.23
C VAL A 16 0.94 -16.19 -2.81
N GLY A 17 0.70 -17.49 -2.59
CA GLY A 17 0.71 -18.07 -1.25
C GLY A 17 -0.34 -17.42 -0.33
N ASN A 18 0.12 -16.78 0.73
CA ASN A 18 -0.72 -16.07 1.72
C ASN A 18 -0.81 -14.56 1.47
N GLN A 19 -0.33 -14.08 0.32
CA GLN A 19 -0.32 -12.66 -0.01
C GLN A 19 -1.02 -12.41 -1.35
N ILE A 20 -1.39 -11.15 -1.57
CA ILE A 20 -1.81 -10.65 -2.88
C ILE A 20 -0.58 -10.04 -3.55
N GLY A 21 -0.26 -10.50 -4.75
CA GLY A 21 0.87 -10.04 -5.54
C GLY A 21 0.46 -9.73 -6.98
N ALA A 22 1.39 -9.18 -7.77
CA ALA A 22 1.19 -9.03 -9.21
C ALA A 22 1.27 -10.39 -9.91
N ASP A 23 0.59 -10.54 -11.05
CA ASP A 23 0.67 -11.73 -11.91
C ASP A 23 2.13 -12.11 -12.18
N VAL A 24 2.53 -13.31 -11.75
CA VAL A 24 3.92 -13.76 -11.75
C VAL A 24 4.45 -13.93 -13.18
N SER A 25 3.61 -14.41 -14.11
CA SER A 25 4.00 -14.56 -15.51
C SER A 25 4.29 -13.20 -16.14
N ARG A 26 3.46 -12.20 -15.82
CA ARG A 26 3.65 -10.84 -16.32
C ARG A 26 4.87 -10.15 -15.71
N VAL A 27 5.13 -10.38 -14.42
CA VAL A 27 6.33 -9.87 -13.75
C VAL A 27 7.59 -10.47 -14.37
N ASP A 28 7.60 -11.77 -14.64
CA ASP A 28 8.73 -12.46 -15.29
C ASP A 28 9.03 -11.83 -16.66
N GLU A 29 8.04 -11.72 -17.54
CA GLU A 29 8.17 -11.07 -18.85
C GLU A 29 8.73 -9.63 -18.74
N ILE A 30 8.18 -8.84 -17.82
CA ILE A 30 8.60 -7.45 -17.62
C ILE A 30 10.03 -7.37 -17.07
N SER A 31 10.45 -8.32 -16.23
CA SER A 31 11.81 -8.34 -15.66
C SER A 31 12.91 -8.50 -16.71
N HIS A 32 12.60 -9.10 -17.86
CA HIS A 32 13.53 -9.24 -18.98
C HIS A 32 13.79 -7.93 -19.72
N VAL A 33 12.87 -6.96 -19.63
CA VAL A 33 12.93 -5.69 -20.39
C VAL A 33 13.06 -4.45 -19.51
N CYS A 34 12.68 -4.54 -18.23
CA CYS A 34 12.76 -3.47 -17.25
C CYS A 34 13.88 -3.76 -16.24
N PRO A 35 14.95 -2.95 -16.19
CA PRO A 35 16.08 -3.21 -15.30
C PRO A 35 15.68 -3.27 -13.82
N LEU A 36 16.16 -4.28 -13.11
CA LEU A 36 16.08 -4.35 -11.65
C LEU A 36 17.00 -3.27 -11.06
N GLN A 37 16.43 -2.41 -10.22
CA GLN A 37 17.15 -1.40 -9.46
C GLN A 37 16.87 -1.58 -7.97
N PHE A 38 17.94 -1.66 -7.18
CA PHE A 38 17.87 -1.64 -5.72
C PHE A 38 17.71 -0.20 -5.23
N VAL A 39 16.90 -0.04 -4.19
CA VAL A 39 16.71 1.24 -3.49
C VAL A 39 17.14 1.00 -2.06
N GLU A 40 18.40 1.36 -1.78
CA GLU A 40 18.96 1.35 -0.44
C GLU A 40 18.60 2.67 0.24
N MET A 41 18.22 2.61 1.51
CA MET A 41 17.64 3.73 2.24
C MET A 41 18.14 3.73 3.69
N GLU A 42 18.44 4.91 4.20
CA GLU A 42 18.79 5.15 5.60
C GLU A 42 17.53 5.54 6.42
N PRO A 43 17.59 5.44 7.76
CA PRO A 43 16.50 5.92 8.61
C PRO A 43 16.16 7.39 8.33
N GLY A 44 14.90 7.64 7.97
CA GLY A 44 14.40 8.98 7.62
C GLY A 44 14.30 9.25 6.13
N ASP A 45 14.87 8.40 5.27
CA ASP A 45 14.69 8.51 3.83
C ASP A 45 13.25 8.23 3.41
N VAL A 46 12.82 8.87 2.32
CA VAL A 46 11.49 8.71 1.74
C VAL A 46 11.60 8.38 0.27
N LEU A 47 10.85 7.36 -0.16
CA LEU A 47 10.72 6.98 -1.56
C LEU A 47 9.30 7.30 -2.06
N PHE A 48 9.21 8.12 -3.10
CA PHE A 48 7.97 8.31 -3.86
C PHE A 48 8.04 7.50 -5.16
N PHE A 49 7.01 6.71 -5.43
CA PHE A 49 6.92 5.93 -6.65
C PHE A 49 5.46 5.76 -7.11
N ASP A 50 5.29 5.53 -8.41
CA ASP A 50 3.99 5.29 -9.03
C ASP A 50 3.38 3.96 -8.55
N CYS A 51 2.07 3.92 -8.31
CA CYS A 51 1.40 2.72 -7.79
C CYS A 51 1.46 1.50 -8.72
N ASN A 52 1.67 1.71 -10.03
CA ASN A 52 1.86 0.62 -11.00
C ASN A 52 3.33 0.21 -11.16
N LEU A 53 4.28 0.87 -10.48
CA LEU A 53 5.67 0.44 -10.53
C LEU A 53 5.80 -0.92 -9.83
N LEU A 54 6.25 -1.93 -10.56
CA LEU A 54 6.56 -3.23 -9.97
C LEU A 54 7.71 -3.08 -8.97
N HIS A 55 7.42 -3.45 -7.73
CA HIS A 55 8.32 -3.33 -6.60
C HIS A 55 8.15 -4.53 -5.68
N CYS A 56 9.23 -4.88 -5.00
CA CYS A 56 9.25 -5.90 -3.97
C CYS A 56 10.33 -5.54 -2.96
N SER A 57 10.32 -6.22 -1.82
CA SER A 57 11.47 -6.25 -0.93
C SER A 57 12.09 -7.63 -0.88
N SER A 58 13.41 -7.69 -0.75
CA SER A 58 14.12 -8.91 -0.41
C SER A 58 13.75 -9.42 0.98
N ALA A 59 14.06 -10.69 1.23
CA ALA A 59 13.98 -11.27 2.56
C ALA A 59 14.87 -10.48 3.54
N ASN A 60 14.36 -10.21 4.74
CA ASN A 60 15.17 -9.60 5.80
C ASN A 60 16.03 -10.69 6.44
N MET A 61 17.32 -10.66 6.17
CA MET A 61 18.31 -11.61 6.70
C MET A 61 19.09 -11.04 7.90
N SER A 62 18.66 -9.91 8.45
CA SER A 62 19.30 -9.27 9.61
C SER A 62 18.59 -9.61 10.93
N GLU A 63 19.28 -9.39 12.05
CA GLU A 63 18.72 -9.51 13.40
C GLU A 63 17.76 -8.36 13.75
N ALA A 64 17.74 -7.29 12.96
CA ALA A 64 16.93 -6.11 13.19
C ALA A 64 15.61 -6.16 12.40
N ARG A 65 14.54 -5.58 12.96
CA ARG A 65 13.30 -5.35 12.22
C ARG A 65 13.48 -4.18 11.26
N ARG A 66 13.03 -4.35 10.02
CA ARG A 66 12.91 -3.27 9.04
C ARG A 66 11.49 -2.70 9.09
N TRP A 67 11.36 -1.47 9.57
CA TRP A 67 10.08 -0.76 9.63
C TRP A 67 9.97 0.23 8.46
N ALA A 68 8.80 0.26 7.83
CA ALA A 68 8.46 1.24 6.81
C ALA A 68 7.08 1.79 7.12
N PHE A 69 6.91 3.11 6.92
CA PHE A 69 5.61 3.77 6.98
C PHE A 69 5.14 4.01 5.55
N LEU A 70 4.01 3.40 5.17
CA LEU A 70 3.50 3.46 3.81
C LEU A 70 2.31 4.40 3.74
N CYS A 71 2.36 5.35 2.82
CA CYS A 71 1.25 6.24 2.49
C CYS A 71 0.93 6.13 1.00
N ALA A 72 -0.32 5.81 0.68
CA ALA A 72 -0.81 5.84 -0.69
C ALA A 72 -1.60 7.13 -0.93
N TYR A 73 -1.34 7.78 -2.06
CA TYR A 73 -2.01 9.03 -2.43
C TYR A 73 -2.81 8.80 -3.72
N ASN A 74 -3.98 9.42 -3.78
CA ASN A 74 -4.79 9.44 -4.98
C ASN A 74 -5.43 10.83 -5.15
N ARG A 75 -5.77 11.21 -6.37
CA ARG A 75 -6.45 12.47 -6.64
C ARG A 75 -7.90 12.41 -6.13
N VAL A 76 -8.40 13.55 -5.65
CA VAL A 76 -9.77 13.71 -5.14
C VAL A 76 -10.83 13.29 -6.16
N ASP A 77 -10.58 13.57 -7.44
CA ASP A 77 -11.48 13.23 -8.55
C ASP A 77 -11.31 11.79 -9.06
N ASN A 78 -10.28 11.05 -8.62
CA ASN A 78 -10.13 9.62 -8.86
C ASN A 78 -10.73 8.80 -7.69
N ASN A 79 -11.89 9.24 -7.20
CA ASN A 79 -12.59 8.59 -6.11
C ASN A 79 -13.15 7.22 -6.56
N PRO A 80 -12.99 6.13 -5.78
CA PRO A 80 -13.58 4.83 -6.13
C PRO A 80 -15.07 4.93 -6.44
N THR A 81 -15.47 4.41 -7.60
CA THR A 81 -16.87 4.44 -8.07
C THR A 81 -17.72 3.37 -7.40
N LYS A 82 -17.11 2.21 -7.12
CA LYS A 82 -17.75 1.07 -6.44
C LYS A 82 -17.54 1.19 -4.94
N GLU A 83 -18.54 0.77 -4.17
CA GLU A 83 -18.38 0.57 -2.73
C GLU A 83 -17.52 -0.67 -2.50
N HIS A 84 -16.48 -0.51 -1.68
CA HIS A 84 -15.44 -1.51 -1.48
C HIS A 84 -14.68 -1.19 -0.18
N HIS A 85 -13.79 -2.08 0.26
CA HIS A 85 -13.02 -1.90 1.49
C HIS A 85 -12.01 -0.74 1.44
N HIS A 86 -11.69 -0.24 0.26
CA HIS A 86 -10.84 0.95 0.13
C HIS A 86 -11.66 2.22 0.42
N PRO A 87 -11.14 3.13 1.26
CA PRO A 87 -11.86 4.34 1.60
C PRO A 87 -12.08 5.21 0.36
N ARG A 88 -13.28 5.78 0.26
CA ARG A 88 -13.55 6.89 -0.64
C ARG A 88 -12.91 8.16 -0.10
N TYR A 89 -12.82 9.18 -0.95
CA TYR A 89 -12.30 10.48 -0.57
C TYR A 89 -13.02 11.03 0.66
N THR A 90 -12.23 11.38 1.67
CA THR A 90 -12.64 12.13 2.85
C THR A 90 -11.85 13.44 2.86
N PRO A 91 -12.50 14.61 2.86
CA PRO A 91 -11.81 15.89 3.00
C PRO A 91 -10.94 15.91 4.26
N LEU A 92 -9.68 16.31 4.11
CA LEU A 92 -8.77 16.48 5.24
C LEU A 92 -8.97 17.85 5.86
N GLU A 93 -9.29 17.87 7.15
CA GLU A 93 -9.29 19.09 7.96
C GLU A 93 -7.84 19.42 8.35
N LYS A 94 -7.32 20.53 7.81
CA LYS A 94 -5.97 20.98 8.14
C LYS A 94 -5.97 21.61 9.52
N VAL A 95 -5.14 21.07 10.40
CA VAL A 95 -4.88 21.62 11.73
C VAL A 95 -3.53 22.37 11.75
N PRO A 96 -3.32 23.34 12.65
CA PRO A 96 -2.03 23.98 12.84
C PRO A 96 -0.94 22.98 13.24
N ASN A 97 0.34 23.29 12.96
CA ASN A 97 1.47 22.44 13.36
C ASN A 97 1.52 22.18 14.88
N SER A 98 1.00 23.11 15.69
CA SER A 98 0.96 22.95 17.15
C SER A 98 0.08 21.78 17.59
N ALA A 99 -0.88 21.34 16.77
CA ALA A 99 -1.77 20.22 17.07
C ALA A 99 -1.02 18.90 17.33
N VAL A 100 0.17 18.72 16.74
CA VAL A 100 1.02 17.53 17.00
C VAL A 100 1.49 17.51 18.46
N LEU A 101 1.81 18.67 19.03
CA LEU A 101 2.27 18.81 20.42
C LEU A 101 1.11 18.87 21.42
N GLU A 102 -0.05 19.38 20.99
CA GLU A 102 -1.25 19.52 21.81
C GLU A 102 -2.06 18.22 21.93
N CYS A 103 -1.83 17.24 21.05
CA CYS A 103 -2.47 15.92 21.13
C CYS A 103 -1.98 15.18 22.38
N GLN A 104 -2.84 15.03 23.40
CA GLN A 104 -2.49 14.37 24.66
C GLN A 104 -2.87 12.87 24.68
N GLU A 105 -3.61 12.40 23.68
CA GLU A 105 -4.27 11.09 23.69
C GLU A 105 -3.64 10.12 22.69
N PHE A 106 -2.46 9.62 23.10
CA PHE A 106 -1.61 8.77 22.27
C PHE A 106 -2.08 7.31 22.20
N MET A 107 -2.61 6.78 23.31
CA MET A 107 -2.88 5.34 23.47
C MET A 107 -4.36 4.97 23.32
N ASN A 108 -5.27 5.93 23.51
CA ASN A 108 -6.69 5.66 23.33
C ASN A 108 -7.02 5.62 21.84
N MET A 109 -7.67 4.54 21.39
CA MET A 109 -8.14 4.37 20.02
C MET A 109 -9.66 4.56 19.88
N ASP A 110 -10.37 4.83 20.98
CA ASP A 110 -11.79 5.12 20.97
C ASP A 110 -12.08 6.36 20.09
N GLY A 111 -13.05 6.24 19.18
CA GLY A 111 -13.38 7.28 18.21
C GLY A 111 -12.41 7.43 17.04
N LYS A 112 -11.26 6.72 17.03
CA LYS A 112 -10.34 6.68 15.88
C LYS A 112 -10.85 5.68 14.85
N TRP A 113 -11.85 6.13 14.09
CA TRP A 113 -12.62 5.33 13.13
C TRP A 113 -11.77 4.54 12.11
N PHE A 114 -10.55 4.98 11.82
CA PHE A 114 -9.60 4.29 10.92
C PHE A 114 -8.97 3.03 11.54
N HIS A 115 -9.17 2.78 12.84
CA HIS A 115 -8.66 1.62 13.57
C HIS A 115 -9.78 0.67 14.04
N SER A 116 -11.00 0.79 13.51
CA SER A 116 -12.11 -0.09 13.88
C SER A 116 -11.89 -1.51 13.31
N VAL A 117 -11.53 -2.45 14.18
CA VAL A 117 -11.26 -3.87 13.86
C VAL A 117 -12.44 -4.57 13.15
N GLU A 118 -13.67 -4.09 13.34
CA GLU A 118 -14.87 -4.68 12.72
C GLU A 118 -14.85 -4.60 11.19
N LYS A 119 -14.33 -3.51 10.60
CA LYS A 119 -14.20 -3.37 9.13
C LYS A 119 -13.08 -4.23 8.53
N GLU A 120 -12.07 -4.58 9.33
CA GLU A 120 -10.94 -5.39 8.88
C GLU A 120 -11.35 -6.86 8.63
N LYS A 121 -12.32 -7.37 9.42
CA LYS A 121 -12.85 -8.74 9.27
C LYS A 121 -13.72 -8.91 8.01
N GLU A 122 -14.48 -7.90 7.62
CA GLU A 122 -15.26 -7.93 6.37
C GLU A 122 -14.36 -7.94 5.12
N THR A 123 -13.23 -7.23 5.20
CA THR A 123 -12.24 -7.10 4.11
C THR A 123 -11.56 -8.43 3.77
N LEU A 124 -11.26 -9.27 4.76
CA LEU A 124 -10.66 -10.59 4.55
C LEU A 124 -11.66 -11.61 3.99
N ALA A 125 -12.96 -11.43 4.23
CA ALA A 125 -14.02 -12.32 3.75
C ALA A 125 -14.49 -12.02 2.32
N SER A 126 -14.36 -10.77 1.84
CA SER A 126 -14.72 -10.42 0.46
C SER A 126 -13.66 -10.85 -0.56
N VAL A 127 -12.37 -10.81 -0.19
CA VAL A 127 -11.27 -11.25 -1.07
C VAL A 127 -11.30 -12.75 -1.35
N SER A 128 -11.80 -13.56 -0.40
CA SER A 128 -11.92 -15.01 -0.56
C SER A 128 -13.11 -15.46 -1.44
N THR A 129 -14.10 -14.58 -1.67
CA THR A 129 -15.30 -14.89 -2.46
C THR A 129 -15.19 -14.42 -3.91
N GLU A 130 -14.41 -13.37 -4.22
CA GLU A 130 -14.19 -12.93 -5.60
C GLU A 130 -13.26 -13.83 -6.43
N THR A 131 -12.50 -14.74 -5.81
CA THR A 131 -11.59 -15.66 -6.52
C THR A 131 -12.24 -16.99 -6.95
N GLN A 132 -13.56 -17.15 -6.79
CA GLN A 132 -14.29 -18.39 -7.12
C GLN A 132 -15.23 -18.31 -8.33
N ASN A 133 -15.24 -17.22 -9.12
CA ASN A 133 -16.03 -17.13 -10.35
C ASN A 133 -15.16 -16.91 -11.59
#